data_AF-A0A2C9LLQ9-F1
#
_entry.id   AF-A0A2C9LLQ9-F1
#
_cell.length_a   1.000
_cell.length_b   1.000
_cell.length_c   1.000
_cell.angle_alpha   90.00
_cell.angle_beta   90.00
_cell.angle_gamma   90.00
#
_symmetry.space_group_name_H-M   'P 1'
#
loop_
_entity.id
_entity.type
_entity.pdbx_description
1 polymer ?
#
loop_
_entity_poly.entity_id
_entity_poly.type
_entity_poly.pdbx_seq_one_letter_code
_entity_poly.pdbx_strand_id
1 'polypeptide(L)'
;MAFAGEIVCEQGHNVTFCGKSGATHSNAVDKSQVVCKWTPPDYQVGRVQFVATVVQKFDTYWTSVKSSTTLDADPTMMTYEQKSAQLRNLMLSQMSNMGQGQAFNMFNSLQPQGQPQGNPFAPFFNQG
;
A
#
# COMPACT_ATOMS: atom_id res chain seq x y z
N MET A 1 6.83 5.47 2.85
CA MET A 1 6.92 4.01 3.02
C MET A 1 5.64 3.57 3.70
N ALA A 2 4.84 2.77 3.01
CA ALA A 2 3.64 2.12 3.54
C ALA A 2 4.04 0.79 4.19
N PHE A 3 3.22 0.29 5.09
CA PHE A 3 3.34 -1.04 5.69
C PHE A 3 3.51 -2.06 4.58
N ALA A 4 4.54 -2.90 4.69
CA ALA A 4 4.72 -3.99 3.76
C ALA A 4 3.93 -5.20 4.30
N GLY A 5 2.80 -5.51 3.64
CA GLY A 5 1.92 -6.60 4.03
C GLY A 5 0.59 -6.14 4.65
N GLU A 6 -0.11 -7.09 5.27
CA GLU A 6 -1.42 -6.89 5.90
C GLU A 6 -1.34 -7.28 7.38
N ILE A 7 -1.92 -6.49 8.28
CA ILE A 7 -2.03 -6.84 9.70
C ILE A 7 -3.50 -6.90 10.11
N VAL A 8 -3.86 -7.99 10.76
CA VAL A 8 -5.22 -8.26 11.24
C VAL A 8 -5.13 -8.67 12.71
N CYS A 9 -5.86 -8.00 13.60
CA CYS A 9 -5.89 -8.36 15.02
C CYS A 9 -7.17 -9.13 15.35
N GLU A 10 -7.05 -10.16 16.20
CA GLU A 10 -8.19 -11.05 16.52
C GLU A 10 -9.31 -10.36 17.30
N GLN A 11 -10.52 -10.92 17.19
CA GLN A 11 -11.78 -10.31 17.60
C GLN A 11 -11.89 -10.09 19.11
N GLY A 12 -12.45 -8.92 19.48
CA GLY A 12 -12.68 -8.49 20.87
C GLY A 12 -12.08 -7.13 21.19
N HIS A 13 -11.14 -6.67 20.36
CA HIS A 13 -10.48 -5.39 20.53
C HIS A 13 -10.61 -4.55 19.27
N ASN A 14 -11.24 -3.40 19.43
CA ASN A 14 -11.45 -2.46 18.36
C ASN A 14 -10.08 -1.81 18.08
N VAL A 15 -9.58 -1.95 16.85
CA VAL A 15 -8.22 -1.55 16.42
C VAL A 15 -8.35 -0.60 15.23
N THR A 16 -7.53 0.44 15.20
CA THR A 16 -7.47 1.42 14.12
C THR A 16 -6.05 1.47 13.57
N PHE A 17 -5.94 1.51 12.25
CA PHE A 17 -4.66 1.72 11.58
C PHE A 17 -4.16 3.14 11.85
N CYS A 18 -2.93 3.25 12.36
CA CYS A 18 -2.31 4.53 12.67
C CYS A 18 -1.16 4.79 11.69
N GLY A 19 -1.31 5.86 10.93
CA GLY A 19 -0.32 6.29 9.95
C GLY A 19 -0.13 5.28 8.82
N LYS A 20 1.14 5.07 8.44
CA LYS A 20 1.49 4.25 7.28
C LYS A 20 1.80 2.80 7.62
N SER A 21 2.08 2.46 8.88
CA SER A 21 2.74 1.19 9.24
C SER A 21 2.47 0.72 10.67
N GLY A 22 1.33 1.10 11.26
CA GLY A 22 1.01 0.75 12.64
C GLY A 22 -0.46 0.48 12.86
N ALA A 23 -0.76 -0.21 13.95
CA ALA A 23 -2.09 -0.44 14.46
C ALA A 23 -2.13 0.00 15.93
N THR A 24 -3.24 0.59 16.36
CA THR A 24 -3.47 1.00 17.75
C THR A 24 -4.86 0.59 18.19
N HIS A 25 -5.08 0.44 19.50
CA HIS A 25 -6.43 0.26 20.02
C HIS A 25 -7.28 1.50 19.78
N SER A 26 -8.56 1.30 19.49
CA SER A 26 -9.53 2.39 19.32
C SER A 26 -10.25 2.76 20.62
N ASN A 27 -9.91 2.11 21.74
CA ASN A 27 -10.44 2.45 23.05
C ASN A 27 -9.41 2.24 24.18
N ALA A 28 -9.69 2.87 25.32
CA ALA A 28 -8.91 2.82 26.55
C ALA A 28 -9.32 1.68 27.50
N VAL A 29 -10.10 0.69 27.02
CA VAL A 29 -10.47 -0.47 27.85
C VAL A 29 -9.22 -1.30 28.13
N ASP A 30 -9.01 -1.68 29.38
CA ASP A 30 -7.87 -2.51 29.79
C ASP A 30 -7.87 -3.87 29.08
N LYS A 31 -6.67 -4.32 28.68
CA LYS A 31 -6.47 -5.57 27.95
C LYS A 31 -5.31 -6.32 28.57
N SER A 32 -5.52 -7.59 28.89
CA SER A 32 -4.47 -8.49 29.36
C SER A 32 -3.64 -9.06 28.20
N GLN A 33 -4.21 -9.13 26.99
CA GLN A 33 -3.57 -9.70 25.81
C GLN A 33 -4.05 -9.02 24.53
N VAL A 34 -3.16 -8.92 23.55
CA VAL A 34 -3.44 -8.47 22.19
C VAL A 34 -2.76 -9.43 21.23
N VAL A 35 -3.51 -9.95 20.26
CA VAL A 35 -2.98 -10.86 19.24
C VAL A 35 -3.25 -10.27 17.87
N CYS A 36 -2.18 -10.14 17.08
CA CYS A 36 -2.27 -9.70 15.69
C CYS A 36 -1.51 -10.68 14.80
N LYS A 37 -2.11 -10.96 13.65
CA LYS A 37 -1.55 -11.73 12.55
C LYS A 37 -1.03 -10.76 11.49
N TRP A 38 0.23 -10.92 11.11
CA TRP A 38 0.82 -10.21 9.99
C TRP A 38 1.02 -11.17 8.83
N THR A 39 0.55 -10.77 7.65
CA THR A 39 0.77 -11.44 6.37
C THR A 39 1.82 -10.64 5.59
N PRO A 40 3.01 -11.20 5.31
CA PRO A 40 4.01 -10.52 4.49
C PRO A 40 3.52 -10.33 3.05
N PRO A 41 4.03 -9.33 2.32
CA PRO A 41 3.70 -9.16 0.91
C PRO A 41 4.40 -10.23 0.05
N ASP A 42 4.02 -10.31 -1.23
CA ASP A 42 4.53 -11.27 -2.21
C ASP A 42 5.88 -10.87 -2.85
N TYR A 43 6.63 -10.01 -2.17
CA TYR A 43 7.97 -9.56 -2.50
C TYR A 43 8.81 -9.42 -1.22
N GLN A 44 10.13 -9.44 -1.38
CA GLN A 44 11.06 -9.35 -0.27
C GLN A 44 11.04 -7.95 0.37
N VAL A 45 10.91 -7.90 1.69
CA VAL A 45 10.88 -6.66 2.49
C VAL A 45 12.12 -6.49 3.38
N GLY A 46 13.08 -7.40 3.24
CA GLY A 46 14.26 -7.47 4.09
C GLY A 46 13.97 -8.12 5.44
N ARG A 47 14.82 -7.81 6.42
CA ARG A 47 14.69 -8.29 7.80
C ARG A 47 13.58 -7.54 8.52
N VAL A 48 12.70 -8.27 9.21
CA VAL A 48 11.53 -7.72 9.90
C VAL A 48 11.63 -7.94 11.41
N GLN A 49 11.44 -6.88 12.19
CA GLN A 49 11.30 -6.94 13.64
C GLN A 49 10.06 -6.14 14.05
N PHE A 50 9.19 -6.73 14.86
CA PHE A 50 8.01 -6.03 15.36
C PHE A 50 8.38 -5.15 16.54
N VAL A 51 7.76 -3.98 16.61
CA VAL A 51 7.96 -3.02 17.68
C VAL A 51 6.60 -2.57 18.19
N ALA A 52 6.44 -2.56 19.50
CA ALA A 52 5.22 -2.13 20.18
C ALA A 52 5.50 -0.97 21.14
N THR A 53 4.46 -0.17 21.38
CA THR A 53 4.36 0.76 22.50
C THR A 53 3.20 0.31 23.36
N VAL A 54 3.44 0.11 24.65
CA VAL A 54 2.44 -0.36 25.62
C VAL A 54 2.20 0.75 26.63
N VAL A 55 0.94 1.13 26.83
CA VAL A 55 0.52 2.16 27.79
C VAL A 55 -0.33 1.48 28.85
N GLN A 56 0.08 1.60 30.12
CA GLN A 56 -0.73 1.16 31.26
C GLN A 56 -1.47 2.34 31.89
N LYS A 57 -0.77 3.46 32.06
CA LYS A 57 -1.31 4.75 32.53
C LYS A 57 -0.61 5.88 31.79
N PHE A 58 -1.13 7.11 31.88
CA PHE A 58 -0.52 8.27 31.21
C PHE A 58 0.94 8.53 31.61
N ASP A 59 1.34 8.11 32.81
CA ASP A 59 2.69 8.21 33.37
C ASP A 59 3.48 6.89 33.31
N THR A 60 2.82 5.76 33.03
CA THR A 60 3.44 4.43 32.97
C THR A 60 3.27 3.81 31.59
N TYR A 61 4.34 3.86 30.80
CA TYR A 61 4.38 3.34 29.44
C TYR A 61 5.76 2.79 29.08
N TRP A 62 5.78 1.88 28.10
CA TRP A 62 6.98 1.30 27.53
C TRP A 62 6.96 1.49 26.02
N THR A 63 7.97 2.16 25.51
CA THR A 63 8.19 2.34 24.06
C THR A 63 9.27 1.40 23.57
N SER A 64 9.30 1.16 22.25
CA SER A 64 10.35 0.37 21.59
C SER A 64 10.46 -1.07 22.12
N VAL A 65 9.34 -1.65 22.57
CA VAL A 65 9.27 -3.06 22.96
C VAL A 65 9.40 -3.91 21.71
N LYS A 66 10.52 -4.60 21.56
CA LYS A 66 10.84 -5.40 20.36
C LYS A 66 10.34 -6.84 20.50
N SER A 67 9.95 -7.46 19.39
CA SER A 67 9.73 -8.91 19.36
C SER A 67 11.02 -9.65 19.71
N SER A 68 10.88 -10.76 20.43
CA SER A 68 11.99 -11.66 20.79
C SER A 68 12.67 -12.23 19.56
N THR A 69 11.89 -12.53 18.53
CA THR A 69 12.37 -13.06 17.25
C THR A 69 12.40 -11.96 16.20
N THR A 70 13.43 -12.04 15.36
CA THR A 70 13.54 -11.26 14.11
C THR A 70 13.36 -12.21 12.95
N LEU A 71 12.60 -11.80 11.93
CA LEU A 71 12.37 -12.59 10.73
C LEU A 71 13.40 -12.18 9.68
N ASP A 72 14.23 -13.11 9.23
CA ASP A 72 15.15 -12.85 8.12
C ASP A 72 14.40 -12.88 6.79
N ALA A 73 14.98 -12.21 5.80
CA ALA A 73 14.41 -12.15 4.47
C ALA A 73 14.51 -13.52 3.79
N ASP A 74 13.44 -13.97 3.15
CA ASP A 74 13.46 -15.17 2.32
C ASP A 74 14.33 -14.89 1.08
N PRO A 75 15.43 -15.64 0.86
CA PRO A 75 16.33 -15.42 -0.28
C PRO A 75 15.72 -15.86 -1.62
N THR A 76 14.61 -16.60 -1.61
CA THR A 76 13.92 -17.05 -2.83
C THR A 76 12.88 -16.05 -3.34
N MET A 77 12.54 -15.05 -2.53
CA MET A 77 11.59 -14.00 -2.88
C MET A 77 12.24 -12.94 -3.75
N MET A 78 11.52 -12.46 -4.76
CA MET A 78 11.96 -11.34 -5.59
C MET A 78 11.92 -10.02 -4.80
N THR A 79 12.85 -9.11 -5.09
CA THR A 79 12.79 -7.75 -4.53
C THR A 79 11.58 -6.99 -5.06
N TYR A 80 11.20 -5.89 -4.39
CA TYR A 80 10.14 -5.01 -4.87
C TYR A 80 10.40 -4.51 -6.30
N GLU A 81 11.65 -4.16 -6.61
CA GLU A 81 12.05 -3.68 -7.93
C GLU A 81 11.86 -4.76 -8.99
N GLN A 82 12.30 -5.99 -8.70
CA GLN A 82 12.14 -7.13 -9.60
C GLN A 82 10.68 -7.48 -9.82
N LYS A 83 9.88 -7.50 -8.74
CA LYS A 83 8.44 -7.77 -8.82
C LYS A 83 7.70 -6.69 -9.62
N SER A 84 8.03 -5.43 -9.42
CA SER A 84 7.44 -4.31 -10.18
C SER A 84 7.82 -4.34 -11.67
N ALA A 85 9.03 -4.81 -12.01
CA ALA A 85 9.45 -5.02 -13.38
C ALA A 85 8.70 -6.19 -14.03
N GLN A 86 8.53 -7.31 -13.30
CA GLN A 86 7.76 -8.46 -13.76
C GLN A 86 6.29 -8.08 -14.03
N LEU A 87 5.66 -7.33 -13.13
CA LEU A 87 4.28 -6.84 -13.31
C LEU A 87 4.14 -5.93 -14.53
N ARG A 88 5.11 -5.04 -14.76
CA ARG A 88 5.14 -4.20 -15.97
C ARG A 88 5.26 -5.03 -17.25
N ASN A 89 6.14 -6.02 -17.26
CA ASN A 89 6.32 -6.92 -18.41
C ASN A 89 5.06 -7.75 -18.66
N LEU A 90 4.39 -8.21 -17.60
CA LEU A 90 3.12 -8.93 -17.72
C LEU A 90 2.05 -8.04 -18.36
N MET A 91 1.90 -6.79 -17.88
CA MET A 91 0.96 -5.83 -18.46
C MET A 91 1.26 -5.54 -19.95
N LEU A 92 2.54 -5.34 -20.29
CA LEU A 92 2.98 -5.14 -21.68
C LEU A 92 2.65 -6.34 -22.57
N SER A 93 2.90 -7.56 -22.09
CA SER A 93 2.58 -8.80 -22.83
C SER A 93 1.08 -9.01 -23.00
N GLN A 94 0.28 -8.61 -22.01
CA GLN A 94 -1.17 -8.66 -22.10
C GLN A 94 -1.69 -7.64 -23.12
N MET A 95 -1.10 -6.44 -23.17
CA MET A 95 -1.41 -5.44 -24.19
C MET A 95 -0.99 -5.87 -25.59
N SER A 96 0.15 -6.55 -25.77
CA SER A 96 0.55 -7.05 -27.09
C SER A 96 -0.35 -8.17 -27.60
N ASN A 97 -0.91 -8.97 -26.69
CA ASN A 97 -1.85 -10.06 -27.03
C ASN A 97 -3.30 -9.57 -27.18
N MET A 98 -3.66 -8.43 -26.58
CA MET A 98 -4.88 -7.70 -26.92
C MET A 98 -4.65 -6.96 -28.25
N GLY A 99 -5.05 -7.59 -29.36
CA GLY A 99 -4.89 -7.02 -30.70
C GLY A 99 -5.32 -5.54 -30.79
N GLN A 100 -4.62 -4.78 -31.64
CA GLN A 100 -4.69 -3.32 -31.80
C GLN A 100 -6.10 -2.69 -31.71
N GLY A 101 -7.15 -3.39 -32.17
CA GLY A 101 -8.54 -2.92 -32.13
C GLY A 101 -9.21 -2.93 -30.75
N GLN A 102 -8.86 -3.87 -29.86
CA GLN A 102 -9.43 -3.91 -28.49
C GLN A 102 -8.71 -2.94 -27.54
N ALA A 103 -7.40 -2.76 -27.71
CA ALA A 103 -6.62 -1.77 -26.96
C ALA A 103 -7.08 -0.34 -27.26
N PHE A 104 -7.43 -0.02 -28.51
CA PHE A 104 -7.97 1.28 -28.91
C PHE A 104 -9.27 1.62 -28.18
N ASN A 105 -10.19 0.66 -28.05
CA ASN A 105 -11.47 0.86 -27.36
C ASN A 105 -11.30 1.08 -25.85
N MET A 106 -10.35 0.38 -25.20
CA MET A 106 -10.05 0.62 -23.79
C MET A 106 -9.38 1.97 -23.56
N PHE A 107 -8.42 2.37 -24.41
CA PHE A 107 -7.76 3.68 -24.30
C PHE A 107 -8.76 4.83 -24.47
N ASN A 108 -9.71 4.68 -25.40
CA ASN A 108 -10.78 5.66 -25.62
C ASN A 108 -11.77 5.73 -24.43
N SER A 109 -11.93 4.65 -23.65
CA SER A 109 -12.76 4.64 -22.43
C SER A 109 -12.07 5.17 -21.17
N LEU A 110 -10.73 5.25 -21.16
CA LEU A 110 -9.93 5.83 -20.07
C LEU A 110 -9.57 7.30 -20.31
N GLN A 111 -9.81 7.79 -21.53
CA GLN A 111 -9.76 9.22 -21.79
C GLN A 111 -10.96 9.86 -21.07
N PRO A 112 -10.75 10.81 -20.14
CA PRO A 112 -11.86 11.51 -19.53
C PRO A 112 -12.66 12.18 -20.65
N GLN A 113 -13.88 11.69 -20.87
CA GLN A 113 -14.83 12.31 -21.78
C GLN A 113 -15.13 13.72 -21.25
N GLY A 114 -14.51 14.69 -21.88
CA GLY A 114 -14.81 16.09 -21.65
C GLY A 114 -13.64 17.00 -21.91
N GLN A 115 -13.27 17.20 -23.19
CA GLN A 115 -13.21 18.56 -23.71
C GLN A 115 -13.05 18.56 -25.25
N PRO A 116 -13.93 19.25 -25.98
CA PRO A 116 -13.71 19.54 -27.38
C PRO A 116 -12.58 20.56 -27.53
N GLN A 117 -11.66 20.19 -28.41
CA GLN A 117 -10.79 21.02 -29.23
C GLN A 117 -11.16 22.51 -29.26
N GLY A 118 -10.54 23.29 -28.38
CA GLY A 118 -10.61 24.75 -28.35
C GLY A 118 -9.20 25.30 -28.11
N ASN A 119 -8.60 25.84 -29.17
CA ASN A 119 -7.27 26.44 -29.14
C ASN A 119 -7.29 27.69 -28.22
N PRO A 120 -6.55 27.75 -27.11
CA PRO A 120 -6.65 28.85 -26.14
C PRO A 120 -6.05 30.19 -26.62
N PHE A 121 -5.49 30.23 -27.83
CA PHE A 121 -4.85 31.41 -28.40
C PHE A 121 -5.71 32.17 -29.44
N ALA A 122 -6.96 31.77 -29.64
CA ALA A 122 -7.81 32.33 -30.69
C ALA A 122 -8.37 33.77 -30.49
N PRO A 123 -8.42 34.42 -29.31
CA PRO A 123 -8.99 35.77 -29.23
C PRO A 123 -7.98 36.91 -29.47
N PHE A 124 -6.69 36.65 -29.73
CA PHE A 124 -5.71 37.73 -29.92
C PHE A 124 -5.58 38.26 -31.36
N PHE A 125 -6.28 37.69 -32.34
CA PHE A 125 -6.20 38.10 -33.74
C PHE A 125 -7.58 38.30 -34.38
N ASN A 126 -8.44 39.11 -33.77
CA ASN A 126 -9.53 39.74 -34.55
C ASN A 126 -10.07 41.01 -33.90
N GLN A 127 -9.29 42.10 -33.97
CA GLN A 127 -9.84 43.46 -34.03
C GLN A 127 -9.11 44.20 -35.15
N GLY A 128 -9.76 44.21 -36.31
CA GLY A 128 -9.61 45.19 -37.37
C GLY A 128 -11.00 45.78 -37.63
#